data_AF-A0A7D9MG96-F1
#
_entry.id   AF-A0A7D9MG96-F1
#
_cell.length_a   1.000
_cell.length_b   1.000
_cell.length_c   1.000
_cell.angle_alpha   90.00
_cell.angle_beta   90.00
_cell.angle_gamma   90.00
#
_symmetry.space_group_name_H-M   'P 1'
#
loop_
_entity.id
_entity.type
_entity.pdbx_description
1 polymer ?
#
loop_
_entity_poly.entity_id
_entity_poly.type
_entity_poly.pdbx_seq_one_letter_code
_entity_poly.pdbx_strand_id
1 'polypeptide(L)'
;MDALRYQFHPCCLGTPSLAHAWHFEENRSEWLFDIDERFNYLPKFRYFDIRTPENQEETFRVVICDPPFFYIPMEQIFAAVELICKGDFSTKILIGFLKREEATLLKTFAPFRLSRTNFPLEYAHVKSNKWTNYALYSNIDLPGIKRIRK
;
A
#
# COMPACT_ATOMS: atom_id res chain seq x y z
N MET A 1 -15.30 -26.79 -2.97
CA MET A 1 -13.83 -26.66 -3.05
C MET A 1 -13.33 -25.24 -2.71
N ASP A 2 -14.19 -24.22 -2.59
CA ASP A 2 -13.78 -22.86 -2.18
C ASP A 2 -13.44 -22.68 -0.70
N ALA A 3 -13.87 -23.61 0.17
CA ALA A 3 -13.60 -23.54 1.62
C ALA A 3 -12.10 -23.63 2.00
N LEU A 4 -11.22 -24.00 1.07
CA LEU A 4 -9.76 -24.01 1.25
C LEU A 4 -9.06 -22.80 0.62
N ARG A 5 -9.80 -21.91 -0.06
CA ARG A 5 -9.27 -20.69 -0.65
C ARG A 5 -9.52 -19.56 0.33
N TYR A 6 -8.59 -19.36 1.25
CA TYR A 6 -8.56 -18.11 2.00
C TYR A 6 -8.22 -16.97 1.02
N GLN A 7 -9.23 -16.33 0.46
CA GLN A 7 -9.10 -15.12 -0.35
C GLN A 7 -9.20 -13.92 0.59
N PHE A 8 -8.07 -13.24 0.81
CA PHE A 8 -8.08 -11.93 1.44
C PHE A 8 -8.16 -10.87 0.33
N HIS A 9 -8.98 -9.85 0.57
CA HIS A 9 -9.13 -8.72 -0.34
C HIS A 9 -8.36 -7.52 0.21
N PRO A 10 -7.14 -7.24 -0.27
CA PRO A 10 -6.41 -6.05 0.16
C PRO A 10 -7.08 -4.76 -0.35
N CYS A 11 -6.79 -3.66 0.34
CA CYS A 11 -6.97 -2.32 -0.21
C CYS A 11 -5.70 -1.89 -0.93
N CYS A 12 -5.82 -1.53 -2.20
CA CYS A 12 -4.82 -0.84 -3.00
C CYS A 12 -4.95 0.66 -2.79
N LEU A 13 -4.03 1.28 -2.04
CA LEU A 13 -3.93 2.72 -1.89
C LEU A 13 -2.83 3.26 -2.81
N GLY A 14 -3.21 4.01 -3.84
CA GLY A 14 -2.25 4.53 -4.82
C GLY A 14 -1.52 3.43 -5.63
N THR A 15 -2.09 2.23 -5.73
CA THR A 15 -1.49 1.08 -6.44
C THR A 15 -2.39 0.58 -7.58
N PRO A 16 -2.73 1.45 -8.55
CA PRO A 16 -3.72 1.12 -9.58
C PRO A 16 -3.27 -0.03 -10.48
N SER A 17 -1.97 -0.16 -10.75
CA SER A 17 -1.43 -1.28 -11.53
C SER A 17 -1.68 -2.65 -10.88
N LEU A 18 -1.65 -2.75 -9.55
CA LEU A 18 -1.95 -4.00 -8.84
C LEU A 18 -3.45 -4.34 -8.97
N ALA A 19 -4.32 -3.36 -8.69
CA ALA A 19 -5.77 -3.55 -8.81
C ALA A 19 -6.19 -3.90 -10.24
N HIS A 20 -5.58 -3.26 -11.24
CA HIS A 20 -5.80 -3.55 -12.65
C HIS A 20 -5.38 -4.98 -13.02
N ALA A 21 -4.15 -5.38 -12.67
CA ALA A 21 -3.65 -6.73 -12.97
C ALA A 21 -4.54 -7.79 -12.31
N TRP A 22 -4.93 -7.61 -11.05
CA TRP A 22 -5.85 -8.55 -10.39
C TRP A 22 -7.22 -8.64 -11.07
N HIS A 23 -7.75 -7.54 -11.56
CA HIS A 23 -9.04 -7.55 -12.25
C HIS A 23 -8.97 -8.32 -13.58
N PHE A 24 -7.97 -8.05 -14.42
CA PHE A 24 -7.90 -8.61 -15.77
C PHE A 24 -7.20 -9.97 -15.86
N GLU A 25 -6.20 -10.22 -15.01
CA GLU A 25 -5.40 -11.45 -15.06
C GLU A 25 -5.93 -12.52 -14.10
N GLU A 26 -6.46 -12.12 -12.93
CA GLU A 26 -6.93 -13.05 -11.89
C GLU A 26 -8.46 -13.06 -11.70
N ASN A 27 -9.20 -12.23 -12.44
CA ASN A 27 -10.65 -12.03 -12.28
C ASN A 27 -11.04 -11.70 -10.82
N ARG A 28 -10.20 -10.91 -10.14
CA ARG A 28 -10.35 -10.48 -8.75
C ARG A 28 -10.58 -8.98 -8.69
N SER A 29 -11.69 -8.57 -8.10
CA SER A 29 -11.98 -7.16 -7.82
C SER A 29 -11.50 -6.78 -6.43
N GLU A 30 -10.38 -6.06 -6.37
CA GLU A 30 -9.83 -5.47 -5.15
C GLU A 30 -10.17 -3.99 -5.03
N TRP A 31 -10.21 -3.49 -3.80
CA TRP A 31 -10.49 -2.08 -3.54
C TRP A 31 -9.33 -1.22 -4.03
N LEU A 32 -9.62 -0.22 -4.86
CA LEU A 32 -8.63 0.77 -5.30
C LEU A 32 -9.04 2.14 -4.82
N PHE A 33 -8.23 2.71 -3.93
CA PHE A 33 -8.33 4.08 -3.45
C PHE A 33 -7.25 4.89 -4.15
N ASP A 34 -7.65 5.74 -5.07
CA ASP A 34 -6.74 6.53 -5.90
C ASP A 34 -7.36 7.89 -6.26
N ILE A 35 -6.53 8.88 -6.53
CA ILE A 35 -6.97 10.19 -7.01
C ILE A 35 -7.26 10.17 -8.52
N ASP A 36 -6.69 9.19 -9.25
CA ASP A 36 -6.82 9.10 -10.69
C ASP A 36 -8.11 8.40 -11.12
N GLU A 37 -9.12 9.19 -11.48
CA GLU A 37 -10.42 8.70 -11.94
C GLU A 37 -10.38 7.92 -13.25
N ARG A 38 -9.25 7.89 -13.98
CA ARG A 38 -9.10 7.02 -15.16
C ARG A 38 -9.29 5.54 -14.81
N PHE A 39 -9.15 5.16 -13.55
CA PHE A 39 -9.37 3.80 -13.05
C PHE A 39 -10.81 3.54 -12.56
N ASN A 40 -11.75 4.47 -12.73
CA ASN A 40 -13.14 4.32 -12.29
C ASN A 40 -13.91 3.17 -12.97
N TYR A 41 -13.35 2.56 -14.03
CA TYR A 41 -13.88 1.35 -14.65
C TYR A 41 -13.68 0.10 -13.77
N LEU A 42 -12.81 0.16 -12.75
CA LEU A 42 -12.61 -0.95 -11.81
C LEU A 42 -13.79 -1.03 -10.83
N PRO A 43 -14.41 -2.22 -10.62
CA PRO A 43 -15.66 -2.35 -9.85
C PRO A 43 -15.62 -1.82 -8.41
N LYS A 44 -14.43 -1.78 -7.80
CA LYS A 44 -14.20 -1.33 -6.42
C LYS A 44 -13.28 -0.11 -6.36
N PHE A 45 -13.33 0.74 -7.38
CA PHE A 45 -12.69 2.04 -7.34
C PHE A 45 -13.41 2.99 -6.36
N ARG A 46 -12.62 3.76 -5.62
CA ARG A 46 -13.05 4.93 -4.86
C ARG A 46 -12.06 6.05 -5.11
N TYR A 47 -12.60 7.22 -5.44
CA TYR A 47 -11.79 8.44 -5.43
C TYR A 47 -11.29 8.68 -4.01
N PHE A 48 -9.98 8.85 -3.85
CA PHE A 48 -9.37 9.11 -2.55
C PHE A 48 -8.15 10.02 -2.71
N ASP A 49 -8.26 11.25 -2.21
CA ASP A 49 -7.14 12.19 -2.15
C ASP A 49 -6.43 12.10 -0.80
N ILE A 50 -5.18 11.63 -0.80
CA ILE A 50 -4.35 11.55 0.41
C ILE A 50 -4.15 12.91 1.08
N ARG A 51 -4.23 14.03 0.34
CA ARG A 51 -4.11 15.39 0.89
C ARG A 51 -5.34 15.83 1.68
N THR A 52 -6.50 15.29 1.34
CA THR A 52 -7.78 15.56 1.99
C THR A 52 -8.52 14.24 2.22
N PRO A 53 -8.00 13.37 3.10
CA PRO A 53 -8.49 12.01 3.22
C PRO A 53 -9.87 12.02 3.90
N GLU A 54 -10.82 11.32 3.30
CA GLU A 54 -12.19 11.21 3.79
C GLU A 54 -12.47 9.80 4.31
N ASN A 55 -13.35 9.70 5.32
CA ASN A 55 -13.74 8.42 5.91
C ASN A 55 -14.33 7.50 4.85
N GLN A 56 -13.97 6.23 4.94
CA GLN A 56 -14.48 5.16 4.07
C GLN A 56 -15.27 4.17 4.93
N GLU A 57 -16.33 3.60 4.37
CA GLU A 57 -17.20 2.67 5.10
C GLU A 57 -16.53 1.31 5.30
N GLU A 58 -15.64 0.93 4.39
CA GLU A 58 -14.98 -0.35 4.34
C GLU A 58 -13.91 -0.53 5.43
N THR A 59 -13.62 -1.79 5.78
CA THR A 59 -12.53 -2.15 6.69
C THR A 59 -11.61 -3.17 6.04
N PHE A 60 -10.30 -3.05 6.26
CA PHE A 60 -9.31 -3.86 5.57
C PHE A 60 -8.41 -4.62 6.52
N ARG A 61 -8.10 -5.87 6.16
CA ARG A 61 -7.09 -6.66 6.88
C ARG A 61 -5.67 -6.37 6.39
N VAL A 62 -5.56 -6.00 5.12
CA VAL A 62 -4.30 -5.71 4.43
C VAL A 62 -4.48 -4.44 3.60
N VAL A 63 -3.57 -3.49 3.74
CA VAL A 63 -3.44 -2.29 2.91
C VAL A 63 -2.10 -2.34 2.20
N ILE A 64 -2.11 -2.20 0.88
CA ILE A 64 -0.92 -2.10 0.03
C ILE A 64 -0.87 -0.68 -0.51
N CYS A 65 0.20 0.03 -0.19
CA CYS A 65 0.30 1.48 -0.34
C CYS A 65 1.53 1.85 -1.17
N ASP A 66 1.35 2.70 -2.17
CA ASP A 66 2.43 3.32 -2.94
C ASP A 66 2.12 4.81 -3.14
N PRO A 67 2.24 5.62 -2.07
CA PRO A 67 1.78 6.99 -2.08
C PRO A 67 2.79 7.89 -2.82
N PRO A 68 2.36 9.03 -3.37
CA PRO A 68 3.28 9.96 -4.03
C PRO A 68 4.29 10.55 -3.04
N PHE A 69 5.57 10.52 -3.39
CA PHE A 69 6.68 10.76 -2.44
C PHE A 69 7.10 12.23 -2.25
N PHE A 70 6.92 13.09 -3.25
CA PHE A 70 7.64 14.38 -3.31
C PHE A 70 6.85 15.59 -2.80
N TYR A 71 5.53 15.49 -2.73
CA TYR A 71 4.65 16.67 -2.53
C TYR A 71 3.61 16.46 -1.43
N ILE A 72 3.72 15.39 -0.65
CA ILE A 72 2.85 15.11 0.47
C ILE A 72 3.73 14.89 1.70
N PRO A 73 3.54 15.67 2.78
CA PRO A 73 4.25 15.45 4.05
C PRO A 73 4.01 14.03 4.57
N MET A 74 5.02 13.42 5.19
CA MET A 74 4.92 12.05 5.74
C MET A 74 3.75 11.91 6.73
N GLU A 75 3.49 12.94 7.55
CA GLU A 75 2.38 12.97 8.51
C GLU A 75 1.01 12.92 7.82
N GLN A 76 0.89 13.54 6.64
CA GLN A 76 -0.34 13.51 5.86
C GLN A 76 -0.57 12.11 5.24
N ILE A 77 0.51 11.46 4.77
CA ILE A 77 0.45 10.06 4.31
C ILE A 77 0.03 9.14 5.47
N PHE A 78 0.61 9.35 6.65
CA PHE A 78 0.25 8.61 7.86
C PHE A 78 -1.23 8.80 8.23
N ALA A 79 -1.72 10.03 8.28
CA ALA A 79 -3.11 10.33 8.61
C ALA A 79 -4.09 9.65 7.62
N ALA A 80 -3.78 9.66 6.32
CA ALA A 80 -4.59 8.98 5.32
C ALA A 80 -4.61 7.45 5.53
N VAL A 81 -3.46 6.85 5.83
CA VAL A 81 -3.37 5.40 6.09
C VAL A 81 -4.06 5.02 7.41
N GLU A 82 -3.89 5.83 8.47
CA GLU A 82 -4.57 5.66 9.76
C GLU A 82 -6.08 5.72 9.59
N LEU A 83 -6.59 6.66 8.78
CA LEU A 83 -8.00 6.80 8.46
C LEU A 83 -8.55 5.55 7.75
N ILE A 84 -7.85 5.05 6.73
CA ILE A 84 -8.20 3.81 6.02
C ILE A 84 -8.18 2.60 6.97
N CYS A 85 -7.25 2.57 7.92
CA CYS A 85 -7.18 1.54 8.95
C CYS A 85 -8.18 1.77 10.09
N LYS A 86 -8.96 2.86 10.09
CA LYS A 86 -9.87 3.27 11.17
C LYS A 86 -9.21 3.31 12.55
N GLY A 87 -7.95 3.73 12.60
CA GLY A 87 -7.14 3.72 13.83
C GLY A 87 -6.71 2.32 14.30
N ASP A 88 -6.99 1.24 13.55
CA ASP A 88 -6.52 -0.10 13.85
C ASP A 88 -5.07 -0.31 13.37
N PHE A 89 -4.12 -0.09 14.29
CA PHE A 89 -2.70 -0.32 14.05
C PHE A 89 -2.30 -1.80 13.94
N SER A 90 -3.24 -2.73 14.11
CA SER A 90 -3.03 -4.16 13.85
C SER A 90 -3.20 -4.55 12.37
N THR A 91 -3.82 -3.66 11.57
CA THR A 91 -3.97 -3.79 10.11
C THR A 91 -2.62 -4.07 9.46
N LYS A 92 -2.58 -5.02 8.52
CA LYS A 92 -1.33 -5.37 7.84
C LYS A 92 -1.05 -4.35 6.75
N ILE A 93 0.15 -3.81 6.75
CA ILE A 93 0.56 -2.79 5.79
C ILE A 93 1.75 -3.29 5.01
N LEU A 94 1.69 -3.05 3.70
CA LEU A 94 2.82 -3.09 2.79
C LEU A 94 2.91 -1.70 2.16
N ILE A 95 4.04 -1.01 2.32
CA ILE A 95 4.23 0.33 1.76
C ILE A 95 5.52 0.39 0.94
N GLY A 96 5.39 0.75 -0.33
CA GLY A 96 6.52 1.12 -1.17
C GLY A 96 6.95 2.54 -0.83
N PHE A 97 8.25 2.75 -0.54
CA PHE A 97 8.74 4.07 -0.20
C PHE A 97 10.22 4.29 -0.52
N LEU A 98 10.63 5.55 -0.56
CA LEU A 98 12.02 5.97 -0.74
C LEU A 98 12.89 5.56 0.46
N LYS A 99 14.03 4.90 0.20
CA LYS A 99 15.00 4.51 1.24
C LYS A 99 15.62 5.70 1.97
N ARG A 100 15.84 6.82 1.27
CA ARG A 100 16.42 8.02 1.88
C ARG A 100 15.53 8.62 2.98
N GLU A 101 14.22 8.38 2.90
CA GLU A 101 13.22 8.85 3.87
C GLU A 101 12.90 7.80 4.96
N GLU A 102 13.62 6.67 4.99
CA GLU A 102 13.32 5.55 5.89
C GLU A 102 13.20 5.98 7.34
N ALA A 103 14.15 6.77 7.84
CA ALA A 103 14.16 7.16 9.25
C ALA A 103 12.88 7.94 9.61
N THR A 104 12.44 8.84 8.73
CA THR A 104 11.19 9.59 8.87
C THR A 104 10.00 8.66 8.77
N LEU A 105 9.95 7.78 7.76
CA LEU A 105 8.88 6.81 7.58
C LEU A 105 8.69 5.94 8.83
N LEU A 106 9.76 5.30 9.31
CA LEU A 106 9.69 4.39 10.46
C LEU A 106 9.34 5.11 11.76
N LYS A 107 9.76 6.37 11.91
CA LYS A 107 9.40 7.20 13.05
C LYS A 107 7.90 7.55 13.02
N THR A 108 7.40 8.05 11.89
CA THR A 108 5.99 8.45 11.75
C THR A 108 5.05 7.24 11.81
N PHE A 109 5.42 6.13 11.17
CA PHE A 109 4.64 4.88 11.16
C PHE A 109 4.99 3.93 12.32
N ALA A 110 5.63 4.43 13.39
CA ALA A 110 5.98 3.63 14.56
C ALA A 110 4.78 2.83 15.15
N PRO A 111 3.54 3.39 15.22
CA PRO A 111 2.38 2.63 15.70
C PRO A 111 2.11 1.34 14.91
N PHE A 112 2.31 1.36 13.60
CA PHE A 112 2.11 0.19 12.73
C PHE A 112 3.26 -0.82 12.79
N ARG A 113 4.40 -0.49 13.41
CA ARG A 113 5.58 -1.36 13.56
C ARG A 113 6.14 -1.84 12.22
N LEU A 114 6.23 -0.91 11.26
CA LEU A 114 6.83 -1.19 9.96
C LEU A 114 8.32 -1.55 10.10
N SER A 115 8.80 -2.38 9.18
CA SER A 115 10.21 -2.67 9.00
C SER A 115 10.50 -2.88 7.52
N ARG A 116 11.70 -2.50 7.08
CA ARG A 116 12.16 -2.76 5.71
C ARG A 116 12.10 -4.27 5.44
N THR A 117 11.65 -4.66 4.26
CA THR A 117 11.64 -6.06 3.81
C THR A 117 12.78 -6.35 2.84
N ASN A 118 13.03 -7.64 2.59
CA ASN A 118 13.98 -8.11 1.59
C ASN A 118 13.44 -8.09 0.15
N PHE A 119 12.19 -7.67 -0.06
CA PHE A 119 11.57 -7.69 -1.38
C PHE A 119 12.06 -6.52 -2.24
N PRO A 120 12.60 -6.79 -3.44
CA PRO A 120 13.00 -5.73 -4.36
C PRO A 120 11.76 -5.07 -4.98
N LEU A 121 11.72 -3.73 -4.98
CA LEU A 121 10.68 -2.99 -5.70
C LEU A 121 11.17 -2.59 -7.07
N GLU A 122 10.31 -2.81 -8.06
CA GLU A 122 10.53 -2.46 -9.45
C GLU A 122 9.36 -1.61 -9.93
N TYR A 123 9.66 -0.52 -10.61
CA TYR A 123 8.67 0.44 -11.09
C TYR A 123 8.82 0.61 -12.59
N ALA A 124 7.73 0.41 -13.35
CA ALA A 124 7.73 0.46 -14.81
C ALA A 124 8.25 1.80 -15.38
N HIS A 125 7.92 2.91 -14.72
CA HIS A 125 8.30 4.26 -15.16
C HIS A 125 9.61 4.78 -14.54
N VAL A 126 10.31 3.95 -13.76
CA VAL A 126 11.59 4.30 -13.14
C VAL A 126 12.68 3.47 -13.80
N LYS A 127 13.78 4.12 -14.20
CA LYS A 127 14.95 3.41 -14.74
C LYS A 127 15.44 2.36 -13.75
N SER A 128 15.78 1.15 -14.22
CA SER A 128 16.16 0.02 -13.37
C SER A 128 17.31 0.33 -12.40
N ASN A 129 18.29 1.12 -12.84
CA ASN A 129 19.39 1.59 -11.99
C ASN A 129 18.97 2.51 -10.83
N LYS A 130 17.70 2.94 -10.76
CA LYS A 130 17.13 3.75 -9.69
C LYS A 130 16.18 2.96 -8.78
N TRP A 131 15.82 1.72 -9.11
CA TRP A 131 14.97 0.87 -8.26
C TRP A 131 15.57 0.65 -6.87
N THR A 132 16.90 0.63 -6.78
CA THR A 132 17.63 0.53 -5.51
C THR A 132 17.35 1.67 -4.53
N ASN A 133 16.78 2.81 -4.98
CA ASN A 133 16.38 3.92 -4.11
C ASN A 133 15.06 3.66 -3.38
N TYR A 134 14.33 2.62 -3.74
CA TYR A 134 13.04 2.28 -3.16
C TYR A 134 13.15 0.98 -2.35
N ALA A 135 12.29 0.83 -1.36
CA ALA A 135 12.15 -0.38 -0.58
C ALA A 135 10.69 -0.62 -0.20
N LEU A 136 10.34 -1.89 -0.04
CA LEU A 136 9.07 -2.28 0.54
C LEU A 136 9.21 -2.37 2.06
N TYR A 137 8.32 -1.74 2.79
CA TYR A 137 8.22 -1.81 4.25
C TYR A 137 6.94 -2.52 4.64
N SER A 138 6.99 -3.33 5.70
CA SER A 138 5.81 -4.05 6.16
C SER A 138 5.86 -4.34 7.66
N ASN A 139 4.69 -4.54 8.26
CA ASN A 139 4.52 -5.06 9.61
C ASN A 139 4.20 -6.57 9.66
N ILE A 140 4.19 -7.25 8.51
CA ILE A 140 3.97 -8.68 8.39
C ILE A 140 5.07 -9.34 7.54
N ASP A 141 5.37 -10.60 7.84
CA ASP A 141 6.16 -11.46 6.97
C ASP A 141 5.22 -12.27 6.07
N LEU A 142 5.49 -12.30 4.76
CA LEU A 142 4.76 -13.12 3.79
C LEU A 142 5.67 -14.22 3.22
N PRO A 143 5.14 -15.21 2.50
CA PRO A 143 5.97 -16.11 1.70
C PRO A 143 6.84 -15.29 0.72
N GLY A 144 8.16 -15.53 0.71
CA GLY A 144 9.11 -14.77 -0.13
C GLY A 144 9.43 -13.34 0.32
N ILE A 145 8.58 -12.69 1.12
CA ILE A 145 8.77 -11.32 1.62
C ILE A 145 8.99 -11.35 3.13
N LYS A 146 10.22 -11.11 3.57
CA LYS A 146 10.61 -11.12 4.99
C LYS A 146 11.09 -9.75 5.43
N ARG A 147 10.64 -9.31 6.60
CA ARG A 147 11.18 -8.13 7.27
C ARG A 147 12.64 -8.39 7.64
N ILE A 148 13.49 -7.42 7.34
CA ILE A 148 14.89 -7.41 7.71
C ILE A 148 14.95 -7.09 9.20
N ARG A 149 15.34 -8.07 10.01
CA ARG A 149 15.60 -7.87 11.43
C ARG A 149 17.02 -7.31 11.57
N LYS A 150 17.14 -6.18 12.26
CA LYS A 150 18.43 -5.67 12.73
C LYS A 150 18.93 -6.50 13.90
#